data_AF-A0A3N5FKU5-F1
#
_entry.id   AF-A0A3N5FKU5-F1
#
_cell.length_a   1.000
_cell.length_b   1.000
_cell.length_c   1.000
_cell.angle_alpha   90.00
_cell.angle_beta   90.00
_cell.angle_gamma   90.00
#
_symmetry.space_group_name_H-M   'P 1'
#
loop_
_entity.id
_entity.type
_entity.pdbx_description
1 polymer ?
#
loop_
_entity_poly.entity_id
_entity_poly.type
_entity_poly.pdbx_seq_one_letter_code
_entity_poly.pdbx_strand_id
1 'polypeptide(L)'
;GTAGQNGQLKWFGGETPVENGAFVVTTEDPVNGVPRGLVLGRVATVNHGRGAFPKVEVEPILNFQALEHVMLLVPPMEVRTTGTTAGLPAETPPLGAKAGGR
;
A
#
# COMPACT_ATOMS: atom_id res chain seq x y z
N GLY A 1 -5.43 5.86 18.05
CA GLY A 1 -5.41 7.12 18.80
C GLY A 1 -6.77 7.32 19.42
N THR A 2 -6.84 7.82 20.65
CA THR A 2 -8.09 8.29 21.25
C THR A 2 -8.51 9.61 20.58
N ALA A 3 -9.81 9.83 20.41
CA ALA A 3 -10.30 11.13 19.91
C ALA A 3 -9.77 12.25 20.82
N GLY A 4 -9.26 13.32 20.21
CA GLY A 4 -8.69 14.48 20.91
C GLY A 4 -7.16 14.47 21.08
N GLN A 5 -6.45 13.43 20.65
CA GLN A 5 -4.98 13.49 20.56
C GLN A 5 -4.53 13.76 19.13
N ASN A 6 -3.72 14.80 18.96
CA ASN A 6 -3.06 15.08 17.68
C ASN A 6 -2.19 13.89 17.28
N GLY A 7 -2.26 13.52 16.00
CA GLY A 7 -1.26 12.68 15.37
C GLY A 7 0.09 13.41 15.31
N GLN A 8 1.17 12.66 15.15
CA GLN A 8 2.50 13.23 15.00
C GLN A 8 3.15 12.67 13.74
N LEU A 9 3.56 13.55 12.83
CA LEU A 9 4.52 13.17 11.79
C LEU A 9 5.91 13.13 12.43
N LYS A 10 6.53 11.95 12.38
CA LYS A 10 7.90 11.70 12.81
C LYS A 10 8.83 11.71 11.60
N TRP A 11 10.08 12.12 11.81
CA TRP A 11 11.13 12.11 10.78
C TRP A 11 10.82 12.97 9.55
N PHE A 12 10.07 14.04 9.74
CA PHE A 12 9.89 15.05 8.69
C PHE A 12 11.22 15.77 8.45
N GLY A 13 11.73 15.74 7.22
CA GLY A 13 13.06 16.28 6.87
C GLY A 13 13.13 17.81 6.92
N GLY A 14 11.99 18.50 6.75
CA GLY A 14 11.93 19.96 6.83
C GLY A 14 12.59 20.68 5.65
N GLU A 15 12.99 19.96 4.58
CA GLU A 15 13.59 20.59 3.39
C GLU A 15 12.57 21.44 2.62
N THR A 16 11.29 21.08 2.72
CA THR A 16 10.17 21.85 2.17
C THR A 16 9.40 22.53 3.31
N PRO A 17 9.16 23.85 3.24
CA PRO A 17 8.35 24.52 4.24
C PRO A 17 6.94 23.95 4.25
N VAL A 18 6.41 23.73 5.45
CA VAL A 18 5.05 23.25 5.68
C VAL A 18 4.29 24.28 6.49
N GLU A 19 3.09 24.61 6.02
CA GLU A 19 2.22 25.60 6.64
C GLU A 19 1.19 24.94 7.56
N ASN A 20 0.80 25.65 8.61
CA ASN A 20 -0.33 25.25 9.44
C ASN A 20 -1.61 25.22 8.58
N GLY A 21 -2.44 24.22 8.79
CA GLY A 21 -3.65 23.96 8.00
C GLY A 21 -3.44 23.13 6.74
N ALA A 22 -2.19 22.89 6.31
CA ALA A 22 -1.90 22.04 5.17
C ALA A 22 -2.46 20.62 5.38
N PHE A 23 -2.99 20.02 4.31
CA PHE A 23 -3.48 18.65 4.36
C PHE A 23 -2.33 17.66 4.48
N VAL A 24 -2.54 16.65 5.33
CA VAL A 24 -1.67 15.49 5.43
C VAL A 24 -2.36 14.32 4.74
N VAL A 25 -1.70 13.76 3.74
CA VAL A 25 -2.22 12.64 2.94
C VAL A 25 -1.27 11.45 2.97
N THR A 26 -1.81 10.25 2.81
CA THR A 26 -0.99 9.04 2.65
C THR A 26 -0.18 9.11 1.36
N THR A 27 1.07 8.66 1.46
CA THR A 27 1.85 8.25 0.28
C THR A 27 1.54 6.80 -0.06
N GLU A 28 1.90 6.38 -1.26
CA GLU A 28 1.81 4.98 -1.65
C GLU A 28 2.83 4.15 -0.88
N ASP A 29 2.39 3.07 -0.24
CA ASP A 29 3.24 2.06 0.38
C ASP A 29 2.80 0.67 -0.13
N PRO A 30 3.49 0.11 -1.13
CA PRO A 30 3.11 -1.16 -1.73
C PRO A 30 3.35 -2.36 -0.80
N VAL A 31 4.26 -2.24 0.19
CA VAL A 31 4.57 -3.32 1.12
C VAL A 31 3.44 -3.48 2.13
N ASN A 32 2.93 -2.35 2.64
CA ASN A 32 1.86 -2.34 3.61
C ASN A 32 0.47 -2.20 2.97
N GLY A 33 0.39 -2.07 1.64
CA GLY A 33 -0.86 -1.92 0.90
C GLY A 33 -1.57 -0.59 1.17
N VAL A 34 -0.85 0.45 1.60
CA VAL A 34 -1.44 1.77 1.88
C VAL A 34 -1.53 2.54 0.57
N PRO A 35 -2.74 2.90 0.10
CA PRO A 35 -2.88 3.66 -1.13
C PRO A 35 -2.52 5.12 -0.90
N ARG A 36 -2.09 5.79 -1.98
CA ARG A 36 -1.82 7.23 -1.99
C ARG A 36 -3.12 8.02 -1.88
N GLY A 37 -3.06 9.17 -1.22
CA GLY A 37 -4.06 10.23 -1.33
C GLY A 37 -5.19 10.18 -0.31
N LEU A 38 -5.14 9.28 0.68
CA LEU A 38 -6.10 9.29 1.78
C LEU A 38 -5.77 10.45 2.71
N VAL A 39 -6.76 11.30 2.98
CA VAL A 39 -6.61 12.46 3.87
C VAL A 39 -6.65 11.99 5.32
N LEU A 40 -5.59 12.27 6.07
CA LEU A 40 -5.47 11.89 7.48
C LEU A 40 -5.89 13.03 8.41
N GLY A 41 -5.56 14.26 8.03
CA GLY A 41 -5.63 15.39 8.95
C GLY A 41 -5.12 16.69 8.34
N ARG A 42 -4.98 17.69 9.19
CA ARG A 42 -4.35 18.97 8.88
C ARG A 42 -3.19 19.23 9.82
N VAL A 43 -2.15 19.89 9.33
CA VAL A 43 -1.04 20.34 10.17
C VAL A 43 -1.56 21.33 11.20
N ALA A 44 -1.44 20.99 12.48
CA ALA A 44 -1.82 21.86 13.58
C ALA A 44 -0.66 22.78 13.96
N THR A 45 0.53 22.20 14.16
CA THR A 45 1.73 22.94 14.54
C THR A 45 2.99 22.32 13.96
N VAL A 46 3.97 23.17 13.65
CA VAL A 46 5.33 22.78 13.24
C VAL A 46 6.32 23.35 14.24
N ASN A 47 6.96 22.47 15.03
CA ASN A 47 7.88 22.85 16.09
C ASN A 47 9.32 22.46 15.73
N HIS A 48 10.16 23.47 15.51
CA HIS A 48 11.59 23.32 15.26
C HIS A 48 12.34 23.30 16.61
N GLY A 49 12.22 22.19 17.34
CA GLY A 49 12.91 22.00 18.62
C GLY A 49 14.41 21.71 18.45
N ARG A 50 15.11 21.36 19.54
CA ARG A 50 16.55 21.01 19.54
C ARG A 50 16.88 19.66 18.85
N GLY A 51 15.90 18.99 18.26
CA GLY A 51 16.07 17.68 17.63
C GLY A 51 16.53 17.79 16.18
N ALA A 52 17.02 16.68 15.62
CA ALA A 52 17.46 16.61 14.23
C ALA A 52 16.31 16.82 13.21
N PHE A 53 15.06 16.60 13.64
CA PHE A 53 13.87 16.73 12.80
C PHE A 53 12.82 17.61 13.49
N PRO A 54 12.12 18.49 12.75
CA PRO A 54 10.97 19.20 13.28
C PRO A 54 9.88 18.24 13.73
N LYS A 55 9.17 18.62 14.80
CA LYS A 55 7.98 17.92 15.26
C LYS A 55 6.76 18.54 14.58
N VAL A 56 6.07 17.76 13.76
CA VAL A 56 4.82 18.16 13.11
C VAL A 56 3.65 17.48 13.80
N GLU A 57 2.74 18.27 14.34
CA GLU A 57 1.48 17.77 14.90
C GLU A 57 0.36 17.86 13.87
N VAL A 58 -0.49 16.85 13.83
CA VAL A 58 -1.56 16.70 12.86
C VAL A 58 -2.88 16.53 13.59
N GLU A 59 -3.80 17.46 13.37
CA GLU A 59 -5.18 17.34 13.82
C GLU A 59 -5.90 16.34 12.89
N PRO A 60 -6.40 15.20 13.41
CA PRO A 60 -7.13 14.23 12.59
C PRO A 60 -8.45 14.81 12.08
N ILE A 61 -8.77 14.61 10.79
CA ILE A 61 -10.10 15.00 10.27
C ILE A 61 -11.21 14.00 10.66
N LEU A 62 -10.82 12.78 11.05
CA LEU A 62 -11.73 11.69 11.38
C LEU A 62 -12.08 11.71 12.87
N ASN A 63 -13.38 11.72 13.18
CA ASN A 63 -13.86 11.45 14.53
C ASN A 63 -14.00 9.95 14.75
N PHE A 64 -12.99 9.34 15.39
CA PHE A 64 -12.97 7.91 15.68
C PHE A 64 -14.05 7.45 16.69
N GLN A 65 -14.74 8.36 17.38
CA GLN A 65 -15.82 8.01 18.31
C GLN A 65 -17.19 7.84 17.63
N ALA A 66 -17.35 8.32 16.41
CA ALA A 66 -18.63 8.34 15.68
C ALA A 66 -18.54 7.56 14.35
N LEU A 67 -17.81 6.44 14.35
CA LEU A 67 -17.66 5.61 13.16
C LEU A 67 -18.89 4.72 12.96
N GLU A 68 -19.62 4.93 11.88
CA GLU A 68 -20.75 4.09 11.47
C GLU A 68 -20.36 3.11 10.35
N HIS A 69 -19.47 3.54 9.46
CA HIS A 69 -19.02 2.78 8.31
C HIS A 69 -17.50 2.78 8.21
N VAL A 70 -16.93 1.60 7.96
CA VAL A 70 -15.48 1.41 7.79
C VAL A 70 -15.25 0.63 6.51
N MET A 71 -14.37 1.16 5.64
CA MET A 71 -13.92 0.49 4.43
C MET A 71 -12.51 -0.03 4.62
N LEU A 72 -12.31 -1.33 4.40
CA LEU A 72 -11.00 -1.95 4.40
C LEU A 72 -10.44 -1.97 2.98
N LEU A 73 -9.29 -1.34 2.79
CA LEU A 73 -8.55 -1.38 1.54
C LEU A 73 -7.52 -2.50 1.64
N VAL A 74 -7.69 -3.54 0.81
CA VAL A 74 -6.82 -4.72 0.82
C VAL A 74 -5.98 -4.71 -0.46
N PRO A 75 -4.65 -4.84 -0.37
CA PRO A 75 -3.81 -4.93 -1.56
C PRO A 75 -4.19 -6.20 -2.37
N PRO A 76 -4.12 -6.14 -3.71
CA PRO A 76 -4.40 -7.31 -4.54
C PRO A 76 -3.41 -8.43 -4.20
N MET A 77 -3.92 -9.62 -3.90
CA MET A 77 -3.08 -10.82 -3.78
C MET A 77 -2.57 -11.18 -5.18
N GLU A 78 -1.25 -11.12 -5.39
CA GLU A 78 -0.66 -11.76 -6.56
C GLU A 78 -0.90 -13.26 -6.48
N VAL A 79 -1.88 -13.75 -7.25
CA VAL A 79 -2.06 -15.18 -7.48
C VAL A 79 -0.85 -15.63 -8.29
N ARG A 80 0.14 -16.22 -7.61
CA ARG A 80 1.23 -16.93 -8.29
C ARG A 80 0.63 -18.17 -8.93
N THR A 81 0.21 -18.06 -10.19
CA THR A 81 -0.06 -19.22 -11.02
C THR A 81 1.28 -19.94 -11.19
N THR A 82 1.53 -20.96 -10.36
CA THR A 82 2.61 -21.89 -10.61
C THR A 82 2.28 -22.58 -11.93
N GLY A 83 2.90 -22.12 -13.01
CA GLY A 83 2.89 -22.83 -14.28
C GLY A 83 3.52 -24.19 -14.05
N THR A 84 2.69 -25.21 -13.83
CA THR A 84 3.10 -26.60 -13.96
C THR A 84 3.33 -26.83 -15.45
N THR A 85 4.58 -26.68 -15.89
CA THR A 85 5.06 -27.25 -17.14
C THR A 85 5.02 -28.77 -16.97
N ALA A 86 3.84 -29.37 -17.16
CA ALA A 86 3.72 -30.81 -17.36
C ALA A 86 4.36 -31.13 -18.70
N GLY A 87 5.62 -31.56 -18.66
CA GLY A 87 6.30 -32.12 -19.82
C GLY A 87 5.49 -33.31 -20.33
N LEU A 88 5.00 -33.21 -21.56
CA LEU A 88 4.55 -34.38 -22.30
C LEU A 88 5.79 -35.26 -22.56
N PRO A 89 5.80 -36.54 -22.14
CA PRO A 89 6.86 -37.43 -22.58
C PRO A 89 6.77 -37.61 -24.09
N ALA A 90 7.90 -37.43 -24.78
CA ALA A 90 8.04 -37.76 -26.19
C ALA A 90 7.96 -39.28 -26.35
N GLU A 91 6.80 -39.80 -26.74
CA GLU A 91 6.65 -41.18 -27.21
C GLU A 91 6.88 -41.23 -28.73
N THR A 92 7.97 -41.87 -29.13
CA THR A 92 8.20 -42.37 -30.49
C THR A 92 8.64 -43.84 -30.37
N PRO A 93 8.40 -44.69 -31.38
CA PRO A 93 7.16 -45.35 -31.76
C PRO A 93 7.29 -46.90 -31.62
N PRO A 94 6.34 -47.71 -32.13
CA PRO A 94 6.79 -48.92 -32.82
C PRO A 94 6.23 -49.09 -34.25
N LEU A 95 7.11 -49.66 -35.08
CA LEU A 95 6.94 -50.14 -36.46
C LEU A 95 5.74 -51.10 -36.63
N GLY A 96 5.06 -51.03 -37.78
CA GLY A 96 4.38 -52.21 -38.34
C GLY A 96 3.17 -52.01 -39.26
N ALA A 97 3.42 -52.02 -40.57
CA ALA A 97 2.62 -52.59 -41.67
C ALA A 97 1.11 -52.25 -41.86
N LYS A 98 0.77 -51.68 -43.03
CA LYS A 98 0.17 -52.45 -44.15
C LYS A 98 0.17 -51.68 -45.48
N ALA A 99 0.41 -52.42 -46.56
CA ALA A 99 0.36 -52.02 -47.95
C ALA A 99 -1.10 -51.90 -48.47
N GLY A 100 -1.31 -51.08 -49.52
CA GLY A 100 -2.44 -51.27 -50.44
C GLY A 100 -3.06 -50.01 -51.07
N GLY A 101 -2.72 -49.75 -52.34
CA GLY A 101 -3.65 -49.43 -53.43
C GLY A 101 -4.35 -48.07 -53.50
N ARG A 102 -3.94 -47.22 -54.43
CA ARG A 102 -4.56 -47.08 -55.76
C ARG A 102 -3.68 -46.24 -56.68
#